data_AF-A0A7J0F4M1-F1
#
_entry.id   AF-A0A7J0F4M1-F1
#
_cell.length_a   1.000
_cell.length_b   1.000
_cell.length_c   1.000
_cell.angle_alpha   90.00
_cell.angle_beta   90.00
_cell.angle_gamma   90.00
#
_symmetry.space_group_name_H-M   'P 1'
#
loop_
_entity.id
_entity.type
_entity.pdbx_description
1 polymer ?
#
loop_
_entity_poly.entity_id
_entity_poly.type
_entity_poly.pdbx_seq_one_letter_code
_entity_poly.pdbx_strand_id
1 'polypeptide(L)'
;MPSIAGTGDHTFERRLRLGGPLLKQNIATMVLESPFYGQRRPMLQHGAKTLVRGVHAAMVGSLHPTPVATLPFLSPHSAVVAFCEGILKHATAWEALREDLTVQKAAITLEEVRERMRNVLSLTDVTRFPIPKNSNAVIFVAATDDGYIPKHSVLELQRAWPGSEVRWVTGGHVSSFLLHNGEFRKAIVDGLNRLQWKESPL
;
A
#
# COMPACT_ATOMS: atom_id res chain seq x y z
N MET A 1 -14.54 7.52 -14.72
CA MET A 1 -13.43 7.55 -13.74
C MET A 1 -13.84 6.81 -12.45
N PRO A 2 -13.81 5.47 -12.41
CA PRO A 2 -14.04 4.75 -11.18
C PRO A 2 -12.76 4.79 -10.33
N SER A 3 -12.84 5.42 -9.16
CA SER A 3 -11.70 5.72 -8.30
C SER A 3 -11.64 4.80 -7.07
N ILE A 4 -10.41 4.58 -6.60
CA ILE A 4 -9.92 3.36 -5.97
C ILE A 4 -9.91 3.49 -4.44
N ALA A 5 -10.85 2.80 -3.78
CA ALA A 5 -10.99 2.75 -2.32
C ALA A 5 -10.73 1.34 -1.74
N GLY A 6 -10.44 1.23 -0.44
CA GLY A 6 -9.73 0.15 0.24
C GLY A 6 -10.60 -0.81 1.04
N THR A 7 -10.11 -2.04 1.17
CA THR A 7 -10.91 -3.21 1.59
C THR A 7 -11.49 -3.04 2.99
N GLY A 8 -12.79 -2.74 3.06
CA GLY A 8 -13.59 -2.79 4.30
C GLY A 8 -13.25 -1.74 5.36
N ASP A 9 -12.47 -0.71 5.02
CA ASP A 9 -12.14 0.41 5.90
C ASP A 9 -12.80 1.69 5.38
N HIS A 10 -14.06 1.91 5.77
CA HIS A 10 -14.86 3.06 5.34
C HIS A 10 -14.78 4.25 6.29
N THR A 11 -14.29 4.03 7.50
CA THR A 11 -14.16 5.04 8.57
C THR A 11 -12.70 5.11 9.02
N PHE A 12 -12.44 5.56 10.24
CA PHE A 12 -11.11 5.56 10.83
C PHE A 12 -10.86 4.35 11.73
N GLU A 13 -11.89 3.57 12.04
CA GLU A 13 -11.89 2.64 13.16
C GLU A 13 -10.80 1.58 13.06
N ARG A 14 -10.65 0.92 11.91
CA ARG A 14 -9.61 -0.11 11.73
C ARG A 14 -8.19 0.45 11.88
N ARG A 15 -7.97 1.68 11.39
CA ARG A 15 -6.69 2.38 11.48
C ARG A 15 -6.41 2.86 12.91
N LEU A 16 -7.43 3.32 13.62
CA LEU A 16 -7.34 3.69 15.04
C LEU A 16 -7.18 2.47 15.96
N ARG A 17 -7.72 1.29 15.60
CA ARG A 17 -7.44 0.04 16.33
C ARG A 17 -5.96 -0.36 16.25
N LEU A 18 -5.31 -0.07 15.11
CA LEU A 18 -3.87 -0.27 14.97
C LEU A 18 -3.06 0.79 15.73
N GLY A 19 -3.37 2.07 15.54
CA GLY A 19 -2.55 3.17 16.07
C GLY A 19 -2.87 3.62 17.49
N GLY A 20 -4.12 3.54 17.94
CA GLY A 20 -4.56 3.98 19.27
C GLY A 20 -3.75 3.37 20.42
N PRO A 21 -3.43 2.06 20.41
CA PRO A 21 -2.58 1.46 21.43
C PRO A 21 -1.13 1.98 21.46
N LEU A 22 -0.62 2.61 20.37
CA LEU A 22 0.73 3.19 20.33
C LEU A 22 0.86 4.43 21.22
N LEU A 23 -0.26 5.04 21.65
CA LEU A 23 -0.25 6.12 22.63
C LEU A 23 0.43 5.70 23.95
N LYS A 24 0.31 4.42 24.33
CA LYS A 24 0.99 3.86 25.51
C LYS A 24 2.52 3.85 25.38
N GLN A 25 3.04 4.10 24.17
CA GLN A 25 4.45 4.19 23.85
C GLN A 25 4.85 5.62 23.48
N ASN A 26 4.03 6.62 23.84
CA ASN A 26 4.22 8.03 23.51
C ASN A 26 4.27 8.33 22.00
N ILE A 27 3.65 7.47 21.18
CA ILE A 27 3.54 7.67 19.73
C ILE A 27 2.13 8.16 19.40
N ALA A 28 2.03 9.40 18.92
CA ALA A 28 0.79 9.95 18.38
C ALA A 28 0.47 9.34 17.01
N THR A 29 -0.80 9.03 16.77
CA THR A 29 -1.28 8.54 15.46
C THR A 29 -2.21 9.56 14.83
N MET A 30 -1.88 10.00 13.61
CA MET A 30 -2.78 10.79 12.77
C MET A 30 -3.27 9.93 11.60
N VAL A 31 -4.58 9.87 11.40
CA VAL A 31 -5.21 9.10 10.32
C VAL A 31 -5.94 10.05 9.38
N LEU A 32 -5.52 10.08 8.12
CA LEU A 32 -6.13 10.94 7.10
C LEU A 32 -7.23 10.20 6.33
N GLU A 33 -8.30 10.91 5.96
CA GLU A 33 -9.31 10.37 5.05
C GLU A 33 -8.81 10.47 3.60
N SER A 34 -8.69 9.33 2.93
CA SER A 34 -8.30 9.30 1.51
C SER A 34 -9.47 9.76 0.62
N PRO A 35 -9.19 10.32 -0.57
CA PRO A 35 -10.23 10.57 -1.58
C PRO A 35 -11.06 9.30 -1.85
N PHE A 36 -12.38 9.43 -2.06
CA PHE A 36 -13.29 8.32 -2.35
C PHE A 36 -13.59 7.36 -1.17
N TYR A 37 -13.27 7.78 0.06
CA TYR A 37 -13.62 7.09 1.31
C TYR A 37 -14.50 7.96 2.19
N GLY A 38 -15.19 7.32 3.16
CA GLY A 38 -15.98 8.00 4.17
C GLY A 38 -16.91 9.05 3.56
N GLN A 39 -16.75 10.30 3.96
CA GLN A 39 -17.57 11.42 3.48
C GLN A 39 -17.23 11.86 2.05
N ARG A 40 -16.10 11.40 1.50
CA ARG A 40 -15.64 11.69 0.13
C ARG A 40 -16.05 10.63 -0.88
N ARG A 41 -16.88 9.66 -0.48
CA ARG A 41 -17.34 8.56 -1.35
C ARG A 41 -18.45 9.05 -2.31
N PRO A 42 -18.34 8.83 -3.63
CA PRO A 42 -19.42 9.08 -4.57
C PRO A 42 -20.64 8.21 -4.28
N MET A 43 -21.84 8.76 -4.48
CA MET A 43 -23.12 8.08 -4.19
C MET A 43 -23.24 6.70 -4.87
N LEU A 44 -22.69 6.54 -6.08
CA LEU A 44 -22.80 5.31 -6.87
C LEU A 44 -21.72 4.26 -6.55
N GLN A 45 -20.74 4.57 -5.71
CA GLN A 45 -19.71 3.61 -5.35
C GLN A 45 -20.29 2.64 -4.31
N HIS A 46 -20.31 1.33 -4.59
CA HIS A 46 -20.89 0.29 -3.70
C HIS A 46 -19.87 -0.59 -2.98
N GLY A 47 -18.58 -0.28 -3.09
CA GLY A 47 -17.51 -1.03 -2.43
C GLY A 47 -16.15 -0.39 -2.61
N ALA A 48 -15.15 -0.97 -1.97
CA ALA A 48 -13.80 -0.45 -1.88
C ALA A 48 -12.88 -1.66 -1.61
N LYS A 49 -12.01 -2.03 -2.56
CA LYS A 49 -10.91 -2.99 -2.37
C LYS A 49 -9.61 -2.38 -2.92
N THR A 50 -8.61 -2.12 -2.06
CA THR A 50 -7.36 -1.43 -2.45
C THR A 50 -6.21 -1.94 -1.62
N LEU A 51 -5.09 -2.13 -2.32
CA LEU A 51 -3.81 -2.62 -1.82
C LEU A 51 -2.68 -1.59 -2.00
N VAL A 52 -2.98 -0.44 -2.62
CA VAL A 52 -1.98 0.55 -3.09
C VAL A 52 -1.57 1.54 -1.99
N ARG A 53 -2.17 1.50 -0.79
CA ARG A 53 -1.76 2.41 0.29
C ARG A 53 -0.31 2.18 0.74
N GLY A 54 0.13 0.93 0.77
CA GLY A 54 1.53 0.60 1.04
C GLY A 54 2.47 1.16 -0.02
N VAL A 55 2.08 1.10 -1.29
CA VAL A 55 2.87 1.65 -2.42
C VAL A 55 3.08 3.15 -2.24
N HIS A 56 2.02 3.90 -1.90
CA HIS A 56 2.15 5.32 -1.62
C HIS A 56 3.03 5.62 -0.40
N ALA A 57 2.92 4.84 0.67
CA ALA A 57 3.80 5.00 1.84
C ALA A 57 5.27 4.81 1.43
N ALA A 58 5.56 3.83 0.58
CA ALA A 58 6.88 3.60 0.05
C ALA A 58 7.36 4.75 -0.85
N MET A 59 6.53 5.23 -1.78
CA MET A 59 6.84 6.41 -2.60
C MET A 59 7.16 7.64 -1.73
N VAL A 60 6.38 7.89 -0.67
CA VAL A 60 6.63 8.98 0.29
C VAL A 60 7.98 8.78 0.98
N GLY A 61 8.25 7.59 1.52
CA GLY A 61 9.52 7.30 2.19
C GLY A 61 10.75 7.51 1.31
N SER A 62 10.62 7.19 0.02
CA SER A 62 11.66 7.40 -0.98
C SER A 62 11.88 8.89 -1.31
N LEU A 63 10.79 9.63 -1.53
CA LEU A 63 10.85 11.01 -2.02
C LEU A 63 10.97 12.07 -0.90
N HIS A 64 10.78 11.68 0.37
CA HIS A 64 10.84 12.63 1.46
C HIS A 64 12.25 13.23 1.62
N PRO A 65 12.39 14.56 1.82
CA PRO A 65 13.69 15.21 1.87
C PRO A 65 14.52 14.82 3.10
N THR A 66 13.86 14.41 4.18
CA THR A 66 14.51 13.97 5.43
C THR A 66 14.21 12.49 5.74
N PRO A 67 15.06 11.82 6.55
CA PRO A 67 14.80 10.45 6.98
C PRO A 67 13.46 10.30 7.69
N VAL A 68 12.62 9.39 7.21
CA VAL A 68 11.34 9.00 7.82
C VAL A 68 11.26 7.48 7.91
N ALA A 69 10.75 6.98 9.03
CA ALA A 69 10.46 5.56 9.17
C ALA A 69 9.32 5.22 8.21
N THR A 70 9.56 4.25 7.32
CA THR A 70 8.61 3.91 6.26
C THR A 70 8.14 2.48 6.46
N LEU A 71 6.83 2.31 6.65
CA LEU A 71 6.24 1.03 7.03
C LEU A 71 5.16 0.58 6.03
N PRO A 72 5.52 0.11 4.82
CA PRO A 72 4.54 -0.37 3.85
C PRO A 72 3.98 -1.71 4.31
N PHE A 73 2.71 -1.71 4.68
CA PHE A 73 1.99 -2.89 5.15
C PHE A 73 1.26 -3.57 4.01
N LEU A 74 1.57 -4.86 3.83
CA LEU A 74 0.98 -5.75 2.83
C LEU A 74 1.03 -5.11 1.44
N SER A 75 2.19 -4.57 1.08
CA SER A 75 2.37 -3.78 -0.13
C SER A 75 3.10 -4.57 -1.21
N PRO A 76 2.66 -4.50 -2.48
CA PRO A 76 3.51 -4.85 -3.60
C PRO A 76 4.55 -3.75 -3.87
N HIS A 77 5.51 -4.05 -4.75
CA HIS A 77 6.42 -3.06 -5.35
C HIS A 77 5.69 -2.07 -6.28
N SER A 78 4.56 -2.46 -6.86
CA SER A 78 3.77 -1.65 -7.80
C SER A 78 2.28 -1.98 -7.71
N ALA A 79 1.42 -1.02 -8.01
CA ALA A 79 -0.02 -1.26 -8.16
C ALA A 79 -0.33 -2.26 -9.29
N VAL A 80 0.57 -2.43 -10.27
CA VAL A 80 0.43 -3.44 -11.33
C VAL A 80 0.16 -4.82 -10.76
N VAL A 81 0.95 -5.22 -9.76
CA VAL A 81 0.89 -6.55 -9.16
C VAL A 81 -0.48 -6.82 -8.54
N ALA A 82 -0.99 -5.84 -7.81
CA ALA A 82 -2.31 -5.92 -7.18
C ALA A 82 -3.42 -6.16 -8.21
N PHE A 83 -3.44 -5.38 -9.30
CA PHE A 83 -4.55 -5.39 -10.27
C PHE A 83 -4.38 -6.38 -11.43
N CYS A 84 -3.17 -6.80 -11.75
CA CYS A 84 -2.87 -7.57 -12.96
C CYS A 84 -2.38 -9.00 -12.66
N GLU A 85 -1.86 -9.28 -11.46
CA GLU A 85 -1.30 -10.60 -11.12
C GLU A 85 -2.07 -11.29 -10.00
N GLY A 86 -2.37 -10.55 -8.92
CA GLY A 86 -3.10 -11.04 -7.75
C GLY A 86 -4.59 -11.25 -7.99
N ILE A 87 -5.32 -11.66 -6.94
CA ILE A 87 -6.74 -12.02 -7.04
C ILE A 87 -7.64 -10.88 -7.55
N LEU A 88 -7.23 -9.59 -7.44
CA LEU A 88 -8.04 -8.49 -7.98
C LEU A 88 -8.09 -8.49 -9.50
N LYS A 89 -7.18 -9.14 -10.23
CA LYS A 89 -7.31 -9.24 -11.70
C LYS A 89 -8.63 -9.89 -12.13
N HIS A 90 -9.23 -10.73 -11.28
CA HIS A 90 -10.53 -11.34 -11.53
C HIS A 90 -11.71 -10.45 -11.11
N ALA A 91 -11.46 -9.46 -10.24
CA ALA A 91 -12.47 -8.54 -9.72
C ALA A 91 -12.46 -7.18 -10.44
N THR A 92 -11.40 -6.85 -11.17
CA THR A 92 -11.33 -5.62 -11.99
C THR A 92 -12.36 -5.69 -13.11
N ALA A 93 -13.17 -4.63 -13.24
CA ALA A 93 -14.20 -4.49 -14.27
C ALA A 93 -13.59 -4.14 -15.63
N TRP A 94 -12.87 -5.08 -16.24
CA TRP A 94 -12.14 -4.87 -17.49
C TRP A 94 -13.03 -4.45 -18.66
N GLU A 95 -14.25 -4.98 -18.73
CA GLU A 95 -15.21 -4.60 -19.77
C GLU A 95 -15.65 -3.15 -19.65
N ALA A 96 -15.96 -2.68 -18.43
CA ALA A 96 -16.30 -1.28 -18.21
C ALA A 96 -15.14 -0.34 -18.58
N LEU A 97 -13.89 -0.74 -18.28
CA LEU A 97 -12.70 0.00 -18.71
C LEU A 97 -12.54 -0.02 -20.24
N ARG A 98 -12.88 -1.13 -20.90
CA ARG A 98 -12.87 -1.23 -22.37
C ARG A 98 -13.89 -0.29 -22.99
N GLU A 99 -15.13 -0.30 -22.48
CA GLU A 99 -16.24 0.55 -22.94
C GLU A 99 -15.89 2.04 -22.85
N ASP A 100 -15.36 2.50 -21.70
CA ASP A 100 -14.89 3.88 -21.51
C ASP A 100 -13.86 4.32 -22.59
N LEU A 101 -13.08 3.37 -23.12
CA LEU A 101 -12.08 3.63 -24.16
C LEU A 101 -12.62 3.53 -25.59
N THR A 102 -13.63 2.68 -25.82
CA THR A 102 -14.29 2.58 -27.14
C THR A 102 -15.05 3.84 -27.52
N VAL A 103 -15.48 4.64 -26.54
CA VAL A 103 -16.03 5.99 -26.79
C VAL A 103 -14.97 6.91 -27.45
N GLN A 104 -13.68 6.59 -27.32
CA GLN A 104 -12.56 7.44 -27.78
C GLN A 104 -11.76 6.86 -28.97
N LYS A 105 -11.82 5.55 -29.25
CA LYS A 105 -11.06 4.87 -30.32
C LYS A 105 -11.80 3.64 -30.88
N ALA A 106 -11.40 3.19 -32.07
CA ALA A 106 -11.83 1.92 -32.69
C ALA A 106 -11.70 0.72 -31.73
N ALA A 107 -12.40 -0.37 -32.03
CA ALA A 107 -12.53 -1.57 -31.20
C ALA A 107 -11.18 -2.02 -30.58
N ILE A 108 -10.99 -1.70 -29.30
CA ILE A 108 -9.83 -2.09 -28.48
C ILE A 108 -10.13 -3.44 -27.83
N THR A 109 -9.14 -4.33 -27.82
CA THR A 109 -9.23 -5.66 -27.19
C THR A 109 -9.04 -5.57 -25.67
N LEU A 110 -9.50 -6.58 -24.94
CA LEU A 110 -9.27 -6.65 -23.48
C LEU A 110 -7.78 -6.71 -23.12
N GLU A 111 -6.94 -7.30 -23.96
CA GLU A 111 -5.51 -7.39 -23.69
C GLU A 111 -4.83 -6.02 -23.80
N GLU A 112 -5.21 -5.21 -24.80
CA GLU A 112 -4.76 -3.83 -24.91
C GLU A 112 -5.24 -2.96 -23.75
N VAL A 113 -6.45 -3.20 -23.22
CA VAL A 113 -6.95 -2.52 -22.01
C VAL A 113 -6.11 -2.88 -20.79
N ARG A 114 -5.78 -4.17 -20.60
CA ARG A 114 -4.91 -4.63 -19.51
C ARG A 114 -3.52 -4.06 -19.63
N GLU A 115 -2.97 -4.03 -20.84
CA GLU A 115 -1.64 -3.48 -21.09
C GLU A 115 -1.60 -1.97 -20.86
N ARG A 116 -2.64 -1.24 -21.25
CA ARG A 116 -2.76 0.17 -20.90
C ARG A 116 -2.85 0.37 -19.38
N MET A 117 -3.59 -0.46 -18.66
CA MET A 117 -3.66 -0.40 -17.21
C MET A 117 -2.30 -0.71 -16.57
N ARG A 118 -1.57 -1.73 -17.06
CA ARG A 118 -0.19 -2.01 -16.65
C ARG A 118 0.70 -0.80 -16.83
N ASN A 119 0.68 -0.17 -18.00
CA ASN A 119 1.50 0.99 -18.31
C ASN A 119 1.22 2.17 -17.35
N VAL A 120 -0.06 2.48 -17.11
CA VAL A 120 -0.43 3.55 -16.16
C VAL A 120 0.01 3.21 -14.74
N LEU A 121 -0.26 1.99 -14.27
CA LEU A 121 0.08 1.59 -12.91
C LEU A 121 1.58 1.38 -12.70
N SER A 122 2.36 1.15 -13.77
CA SER A 122 3.82 1.01 -13.71
C SER A 122 4.50 2.29 -13.21
N LEU A 123 3.84 3.45 -13.30
CA LEU A 123 4.30 4.70 -12.71
C LEU A 123 4.40 4.64 -11.18
N THR A 124 3.71 3.68 -10.55
CA THR A 124 3.75 3.43 -9.11
C THR A 124 4.80 2.39 -8.71
N ASP A 125 5.63 1.93 -9.66
CA ASP A 125 6.70 0.97 -9.40
C ASP A 125 7.81 1.61 -8.57
N VAL A 126 7.80 1.30 -7.28
CA VAL A 126 8.68 1.87 -6.27
C VAL A 126 10.14 1.46 -6.49
N THR A 127 10.40 0.37 -7.22
CA THR A 127 11.78 -0.04 -7.54
C THR A 127 12.51 0.96 -8.43
N ARG A 128 11.77 1.86 -9.09
CA ARG A 128 12.28 2.94 -9.95
C ARG A 128 12.48 4.26 -9.19
N PHE A 129 12.13 4.30 -7.91
CA PHE A 129 12.27 5.49 -7.07
C PHE A 129 13.62 5.46 -6.33
N PRO A 130 14.15 6.62 -5.90
CA PRO A 130 15.38 6.68 -5.11
C PRO A 130 15.32 5.80 -3.86
N ILE A 131 16.47 5.35 -3.38
CA ILE A 131 16.55 4.68 -2.07
C ILE A 131 16.18 5.71 -0.98
N PRO A 132 15.31 5.36 -0.01
CA PRO A 132 14.98 6.24 1.12
C PRO A 132 16.23 6.72 1.86
N LYS A 133 16.18 7.94 2.41
CA LYS A 133 17.33 8.56 3.11
C LYS A 133 17.90 7.71 4.24
N ASN A 134 17.06 6.88 4.87
CA ASN A 134 17.47 5.87 5.83
C ASN A 134 16.70 4.57 5.55
N SER A 135 17.22 3.73 4.66
CA SER A 135 16.61 2.45 4.30
C SER A 135 16.55 1.47 5.47
N ASN A 136 17.42 1.58 6.47
CA ASN A 136 17.37 0.75 7.68
C ASN A 136 16.08 0.98 8.48
N ALA A 137 15.51 2.20 8.43
CA ALA A 137 14.23 2.54 9.05
C ALA A 137 13.01 2.12 8.21
N VAL A 138 13.21 1.33 7.15
CA VAL A 138 12.14 0.75 6.34
C VAL A 138 11.89 -0.69 6.75
N ILE A 139 10.62 -0.99 7.06
CA ILE A 139 10.17 -2.35 7.39
C ILE A 139 8.91 -2.66 6.58
N PHE A 140 9.03 -3.62 5.65
CA PHE A 140 7.89 -4.17 4.92
C PHE A 140 7.25 -5.26 5.76
N VAL A 141 5.99 -5.09 6.16
CA VAL A 141 5.24 -6.17 6.84
C VAL A 141 4.41 -6.88 5.79
N ALA A 142 4.72 -8.15 5.51
CA ALA A 142 4.13 -8.92 4.43
C ALA A 142 3.53 -10.24 4.96
N ALA A 143 2.50 -10.75 4.28
CA ALA A 143 1.84 -11.98 4.70
C ALA A 143 2.39 -13.21 3.96
N THR A 144 2.43 -14.36 4.64
CA THR A 144 3.02 -15.60 4.09
C THR A 144 2.18 -16.24 2.99
N ASP A 145 0.86 -16.06 3.02
CA ASP A 145 -0.11 -16.73 2.15
C ASP A 145 -1.04 -15.68 1.51
N ASP A 146 -0.44 -14.58 1.06
CA ASP A 146 -1.16 -13.43 0.51
C ASP A 146 -1.65 -13.70 -0.93
N GLY A 147 -2.97 -13.87 -1.10
CA GLY A 147 -3.59 -14.05 -2.41
C GLY A 147 -3.68 -12.76 -3.25
N TYR A 148 -3.39 -11.60 -2.67
CA TYR A 148 -3.35 -10.32 -3.37
C TYR A 148 -1.92 -9.95 -3.79
N ILE A 149 -0.96 -10.13 -2.88
CA ILE A 149 0.43 -9.66 -3.03
C ILE A 149 1.39 -10.85 -3.03
N PRO A 150 1.93 -11.28 -4.17
CA PRO A 150 2.87 -12.39 -4.23
C PRO A 150 4.20 -12.04 -3.56
N LYS A 151 4.84 -13.04 -2.91
CA LYS A 151 6.12 -12.88 -2.19
C LYS A 151 7.22 -12.25 -3.03
N HIS A 152 7.30 -12.60 -4.32
CA HIS A 152 8.35 -12.09 -5.20
C HIS A 152 8.32 -10.56 -5.30
N SER A 153 7.13 -9.96 -5.28
CA SER A 153 6.96 -8.50 -5.38
C SER A 153 7.52 -7.79 -4.14
N VAL A 154 7.30 -8.36 -2.96
CA VAL A 154 7.86 -7.84 -1.70
C VAL A 154 9.39 -7.94 -1.70
N LEU A 155 9.93 -9.08 -2.16
CA LEU A 155 11.38 -9.30 -2.22
C LEU A 155 12.07 -8.44 -3.29
N GLU A 156 11.40 -8.14 -4.39
CA GLU A 156 11.88 -7.19 -5.39
C GLU A 156 11.99 -5.78 -4.81
N LEU A 157 10.98 -5.35 -4.06
CA LEU A 157 11.01 -4.06 -3.36
C LEU A 157 12.14 -3.99 -2.32
N GLN A 158 12.31 -5.06 -1.53
CA GLN A 158 13.42 -5.15 -0.57
C GLN A 158 14.79 -5.07 -1.27
N ARG A 159 14.97 -5.78 -2.38
CA ARG A 159 16.21 -5.74 -3.16
C ARG A 159 16.51 -4.34 -3.72
N ALA A 160 15.48 -3.61 -4.13
CA ALA A 160 15.62 -2.24 -4.58
C ALA A 160 16.11 -1.29 -3.46
N TRP A 161 15.75 -1.58 -2.20
CA TRP A 161 16.11 -0.76 -1.04
C TRP A 161 17.01 -1.53 -0.05
N PRO A 162 18.31 -1.64 -0.33
CA PRO A 162 19.24 -2.36 0.54
C PRO A 162 19.26 -1.77 1.95
N GLY A 163 19.27 -2.63 2.97
CA GLY A 163 19.17 -2.26 4.39
C GLY A 163 17.74 -2.32 4.96
N SER A 164 16.71 -2.38 4.10
CA SER A 164 15.33 -2.58 4.54
C SER A 164 15.06 -4.00 5.05
N GLU A 165 14.12 -4.12 5.99
CA GLU A 165 13.66 -5.40 6.55
C GLU A 165 12.36 -5.85 5.87
N VAL A 166 12.22 -7.17 5.68
CA VAL A 166 10.92 -7.80 5.45
C VAL A 166 10.52 -8.61 6.67
N ARG A 167 9.37 -8.29 7.25
CA ARG A 167 8.76 -8.99 8.37
C ARG A 167 7.57 -9.82 7.88
N TRP A 168 7.75 -11.13 7.86
CA TRP A 168 6.72 -12.06 7.43
C TRP A 168 5.75 -12.37 8.58
N VAL A 169 4.45 -12.25 8.30
CA VAL A 169 3.35 -12.54 9.22
C VAL A 169 2.53 -13.68 8.65
N THR A 170 2.17 -14.66 9.48
CA THR A 170 1.43 -15.84 9.02
C THR A 170 0.01 -15.46 8.57
N GLY A 171 -0.47 -16.08 7.49
CA GLY A 171 -1.82 -15.94 6.98
C GLY A 171 -1.92 -15.18 5.66
N GLY A 172 -3.16 -14.88 5.26
CA GLY A 172 -3.45 -14.12 4.04
C GLY A 172 -3.58 -12.63 4.32
N HIS A 173 -3.78 -11.82 3.28
CA HIS A 173 -3.79 -10.35 3.39
C HIS A 173 -4.69 -9.80 4.51
N VAL A 174 -5.96 -10.23 4.55
CA VAL A 174 -6.93 -9.71 5.53
C VAL A 174 -6.74 -10.38 6.90
N SER A 175 -6.49 -11.69 6.94
CA SER A 175 -6.36 -12.43 8.20
C SER A 175 -5.08 -12.05 8.94
N SER A 176 -3.95 -11.90 8.24
CA SER A 176 -2.69 -11.43 8.81
C SER A 176 -2.86 -10.07 9.47
N PHE A 177 -3.50 -9.11 8.79
CA PHE A 177 -3.77 -7.79 9.35
C PHE A 177 -4.64 -7.90 10.60
N LEU A 178 -5.77 -8.61 10.56
CA LEU A 178 -6.70 -8.68 11.70
C LEU A 178 -6.13 -9.41 12.93
N LEU A 179 -5.40 -10.50 12.71
CA LEU A 179 -4.96 -11.40 13.79
C LEU A 179 -3.61 -11.00 14.38
N HIS A 180 -2.77 -10.28 13.64
CA HIS A 180 -1.40 -9.98 14.05
C HIS A 180 -1.11 -8.49 14.23
N ASN A 181 -2.11 -7.66 14.58
CA ASN A 181 -1.95 -6.23 14.90
C ASN A 181 -0.77 -5.92 15.86
N GLY A 182 -0.37 -6.86 16.73
CA GLY A 182 0.83 -6.76 17.55
C GLY A 182 2.12 -6.59 16.74
N GLU A 183 2.32 -7.42 15.71
CA GLU A 183 3.52 -7.40 14.86
C GLU A 183 3.60 -6.12 14.02
N PHE A 184 2.48 -5.64 13.50
CA PHE A 184 2.41 -4.36 12.78
C PHE A 184 2.78 -3.19 13.69
N ARG A 185 2.27 -3.15 14.93
CA ARG A 185 2.64 -2.12 15.91
C ARG A 185 4.12 -2.20 16.29
N LYS A 186 4.64 -3.40 16.49
CA LYS A 186 6.05 -3.62 16.78
C LYS A 186 6.93 -3.11 15.62
N ALA A 187 6.53 -3.33 14.37
CA ALA A 187 7.25 -2.80 13.21
C ALA A 187 7.27 -1.26 13.19
N ILE A 188 6.17 -0.60 13.58
CA ILE A 188 6.14 0.87 13.70
C ILE A 188 7.18 1.34 14.72
N VAL A 189 7.18 0.74 15.91
CA VAL A 189 8.09 1.09 17.01
C VAL A 189 9.55 0.84 16.61
N ASP A 190 9.84 -0.33 16.03
CA ASP A 190 11.17 -0.70 15.57
C ASP A 190 11.67 0.27 14.47
N GLY A 191 10.81 0.65 13.52
CA GLY A 191 11.15 1.60 12.46
C GLY A 191 11.46 3.00 13.01
N LEU A 192 10.66 3.48 13.97
CA LEU A 192 10.89 4.77 14.64
C LEU A 192 12.18 4.77 15.46
N ASN A 193 12.51 3.66 16.14
CA ASN A 193 13.74 3.51 16.91
C ASN A 193 15.01 3.49 16.04
N ARG A 194 14.87 3.28 14.72
CA ARG A 194 15.99 3.34 13.76
C ARG A 194 16.25 4.73 13.21
N LEU A 195 15.44 5.71 13.57
CA LEU A 195 15.70 7.12 13.25
C LEU A 195 16.60 7.75 14.30
N GLN A 196 17.49 8.64 13.84
CA GLN A 196 18.22 9.52 14.74
C GLN A 196 17.34 10.73 15.04
N TRP A 197 16.82 10.78 16.26
CA TRP A 197 16.08 11.93 16.76
C TRP A 197 17.10 13.01 17.16
N LYS A 198 17.08 14.15 16.49
CA LYS A 198 17.74 15.34 17.06
C LYS A 198 16.86 15.78 18.22
N GLU A 199 17.40 15.76 19.43
CA GLU A 199 16.75 16.45 20.53
C GLU A 199 16.54 17.91 20.10
N SER A 200 15.29 18.36 20.11
CA SER A 200 15.03 19.80 20.04
C SER A 200 15.70 20.41 21.28
N PRO A 201 16.55 21.44 21.14
CA PRO A 201 16.95 22.21 22.30
C PRO A 201 15.66 22.76 22.92
N LEU A 202 15.33 22.27 24.11
CA LEU A 202 14.27 22.81 24.95
C LEU A 202 14.62 24.24 25.37
#